data_AF-A0AAU6D6G2-F1
#
_entry.id   AF-A0AAU6D6G2-F1
#
_cell.length_a   1.000
_cell.length_b   1.000
_cell.length_c   1.000
_cell.angle_alpha   90.00
_cell.angle_beta   90.00
_cell.angle_gamma   90.00
#
_symmetry.space_group_name_H-M   'P 1'
#
loop_
_entity.id
_entity.type
_entity.pdbx_description
1 polymer ?
#
loop_
_entity_poly.entity_id
_entity_poly.type
_entity_poly.pdbx_seq_one_letter_code
_entity_poly.pdbx_strand_id
1 'polypeptide(L)'
;MADSFYADTDGIDKHTPYMREVASRLEAVHSLLKATENELWGCWGEDRTGEQFYSQYGSSSQRIHEAVHGAKLMFDSTSDGIGTMARGLENMEDTHITAARRLTASTTDTGSTGHGTHK
;
A
#
# COMPACT_ATOMS: atom_id res chain seq x y z
N MET A 1 -27.92 -2.57 -14.74
CA MET A 1 -27.61 -2.28 -13.32
C MET A 1 -26.12 -2.04 -13.27
N ALA A 2 -25.69 -0.80 -13.03
CA ALA A 2 -24.28 -0.50 -12.89
C ALA A 2 -23.86 -0.94 -11.49
N ASP A 3 -23.01 -1.96 -11.40
CA ASP A 3 -22.29 -2.26 -10.15
C ASP A 3 -21.41 -1.05 -9.87
N SER A 4 -21.88 -0.15 -9.00
CA SER A 4 -21.06 0.93 -8.48
C SER A 4 -19.96 0.28 -7.66
N PHE A 5 -18.76 0.24 -8.24
CA PHE A 5 -17.53 -0.16 -7.57
C PHE A 5 -17.23 0.90 -6.49
N TYR A 6 -17.85 0.76 -5.32
CA TYR A 6 -17.57 1.59 -4.17
C TYR A 6 -16.48 0.88 -3.37
N ALA A 7 -15.24 1.39 -3.47
CA ALA A 7 -14.16 0.90 -2.63
C ALA A 7 -14.42 1.39 -1.19
N ASP A 8 -14.66 0.46 -0.27
CA ASP A 8 -14.75 0.73 1.17
C ASP A 8 -13.35 1.09 1.71
N THR A 9 -12.94 2.33 1.49
CA THR A 9 -11.60 2.80 1.86
C THR A 9 -11.41 2.85 3.37
N ASP A 10 -12.47 3.09 4.15
CA ASP A 10 -12.43 3.07 5.63
C ASP A 10 -12.16 1.66 6.17
N GLY A 11 -12.86 0.66 5.62
CA GLY A 11 -12.63 -0.74 5.96
C GLY A 11 -11.21 -1.19 5.62
N ILE A 12 -10.67 -0.71 4.49
CA ILE A 12 -9.34 -1.07 4.02
C ILE A 12 -8.25 -0.30 4.81
N ASP A 13 -8.44 0.98 5.15
CA ASP A 13 -7.50 1.77 5.95
C ASP A 13 -7.29 1.15 7.34
N LYS A 14 -8.37 0.65 7.96
CA LYS A 14 -8.33 -0.05 9.25
C LYS A 14 -7.37 -1.25 9.28
N HIS A 15 -7.15 -1.91 8.15
CA HIS A 15 -6.27 -3.07 8.04
C HIS A 15 -4.84 -2.72 7.57
N THR A 16 -4.60 -1.49 7.11
CA THR A 16 -3.28 -1.01 6.66
C THR A 16 -2.19 -1.13 7.75
N PRO A 17 -2.45 -0.79 9.03
CA PRO A 17 -1.46 -0.97 10.09
C PRO A 17 -1.02 -2.43 10.25
N TYR A 18 -1.95 -3.38 10.13
CA TYR A 18 -1.64 -4.81 10.22
C TYR A 18 -0.77 -5.28 9.06
N MET A 19 -1.03 -4.79 7.83
CA MET A 19 -0.19 -5.13 6.67
C MET A 19 1.25 -4.63 6.82
N ARG A 20 1.43 -3.40 7.35
CA ARG A 20 2.76 -2.87 7.68
C ARG A 20 3.45 -3.67 8.78
N GLU A 21 2.71 -4.13 9.78
CA GLU A 21 3.25 -4.99 10.84
C GLU A 21 3.75 -6.32 10.26
N VAL A 22 2.97 -6.94 9.37
CA VAL A 22 3.39 -8.17 8.67
C VAL A 22 4.64 -7.94 7.83
N ALA A 23 4.72 -6.83 7.08
CA ALA A 23 5.90 -6.47 6.32
C ALA A 23 7.14 -6.28 7.22
N SER A 24 6.97 -5.62 8.37
CA SER A 24 8.04 -5.45 9.36
C SER A 24 8.52 -6.79 9.94
N ARG A 25 7.60 -7.72 10.22
CA ARG A 25 7.94 -9.07 10.67
C ARG A 25 8.70 -9.85 9.59
N LEU A 26 8.31 -9.73 8.33
CA LEU A 26 9.03 -10.34 7.21
C LEU A 26 10.44 -9.77 7.05
N GLU A 27 10.62 -8.46 7.24
CA GLU A 27 11.94 -7.83 7.25
C GLU A 27 12.80 -8.38 8.40
N ALA A 28 12.25 -8.50 9.61
CA ALA A 28 12.97 -9.05 10.76
C ALA A 28 13.41 -10.51 10.52
N VAL A 29 12.52 -11.34 9.94
CA VAL A 29 12.85 -12.71 9.55
C VAL A 29 13.95 -12.73 8.49
N HIS A 30 13.86 -11.88 7.46
CA HIS A 30 14.87 -11.76 6.42
C HIS A 30 16.25 -11.37 6.99
N SER A 31 16.29 -10.36 7.87
CA SER A 31 17.51 -9.95 8.56
C SER A 31 18.10 -11.07 9.42
N LEU A 32 17.26 -11.81 10.15
CA LEU A 32 17.70 -12.94 10.97
C LEU A 32 18.28 -14.06 10.12
N LEU A 33 17.60 -14.45 9.02
CA LEU A 33 18.10 -15.46 8.10
C LEU A 33 19.47 -15.04 7.56
N LYS A 34 19.62 -13.78 7.13
CA LYS A 34 20.85 -13.28 6.52
C LYS A 34 22.01 -13.23 7.52
N ALA A 35 21.71 -12.84 8.77
CA ALA A 35 22.70 -12.84 9.85
C ALA A 35 23.16 -14.27 10.18
N THR A 36 22.20 -15.19 10.33
CA THR A 36 22.47 -16.60 10.61
C THR A 36 23.25 -17.25 9.46
N GLU A 37 22.89 -16.91 8.22
CA GLU A 37 23.62 -17.33 7.03
C GLU A 37 25.07 -16.83 7.11
N ASN A 38 25.30 -15.53 7.25
CA ASN A 38 26.66 -14.99 7.34
C ASN A 38 27.50 -15.63 8.48
N GLU A 39 26.88 -15.90 9.63
CA GLU A 39 27.54 -16.57 10.76
C GLU A 39 27.95 -18.00 10.41
N LEU A 40 27.03 -18.79 9.85
CA LEU A 40 27.29 -20.18 9.48
C LEU A 40 28.30 -20.29 8.34
N TRP A 41 28.17 -19.46 7.31
CA TRP A 41 29.02 -19.50 6.13
C TRP A 41 30.47 -19.07 6.42
N GLY A 42 30.69 -18.22 7.42
CA GLY A 42 32.02 -17.90 7.92
C GLY A 42 32.80 -19.12 8.41
N CYS A 43 32.11 -20.17 8.86
CA CYS A 43 32.73 -21.42 9.32
C CYS A 43 33.11 -22.39 8.19
N TRP A 44 32.45 -22.29 7.03
CA TRP A 44 32.65 -23.21 5.91
C TRP A 44 33.65 -22.67 4.87
N GLY A 45 33.86 -21.36 4.81
CA GLY A 45 34.95 -20.72 4.05
C GLY A 45 34.93 -20.98 2.53
N GLU A 46 35.99 -20.54 1.85
CA GLU A 46 36.25 -20.79 0.42
C GLU A 46 37.04 -22.09 0.17
N ASP A 47 37.13 -22.96 1.18
CA ASP A 47 37.81 -24.25 0.99
C ASP A 47 36.94 -25.22 0.17
N ARG A 48 37.54 -26.33 -0.28
CA ARG A 48 36.84 -27.32 -1.12
C ARG A 48 35.56 -27.85 -0.46
N THR A 49 35.50 -27.91 0.86
CA THR A 49 34.33 -28.38 1.61
C THR A 49 33.25 -27.30 1.62
N GLY A 50 33.64 -26.04 1.84
CA GLY A 50 32.77 -24.86 1.72
C GLY A 50 32.19 -24.68 0.32
N GLU A 51 32.98 -24.87 -0.74
CA GLU A 51 32.48 -24.83 -2.12
C GLU A 51 31.45 -25.95 -2.40
N GLN A 52 31.70 -27.18 -1.93
CA GLN A 52 30.74 -28.27 -2.07
C GLN A 52 29.46 -28.00 -1.29
N PHE A 53 29.56 -27.45 -0.09
CA PHE A 53 28.40 -27.03 0.69
C PHE A 53 27.62 -25.92 -0.04
N TYR A 54 28.32 -24.89 -0.58
CA TYR A 54 27.70 -23.82 -1.36
C TYR A 54 26.93 -24.39 -2.55
N SER A 55 27.54 -25.31 -3.28
CA SER A 55 26.96 -25.91 -4.48
C SER A 55 25.62 -26.59 -4.23
N GLN A 56 25.41 -27.15 -3.03
CA GLN A 56 24.17 -27.82 -2.65
C GLN A 56 23.11 -26.86 -2.11
N TYR A 57 23.50 -25.90 -1.28
CA TYR A 57 22.55 -25.11 -0.48
C TYR A 57 22.43 -23.64 -0.88
N GLY A 58 23.46 -23.05 -1.50
CA GLY A 58 23.51 -21.61 -1.81
C GLY A 58 22.35 -21.15 -2.69
N SER A 59 22.04 -21.89 -3.76
CA SER A 59 20.93 -21.53 -4.66
C SER A 59 19.55 -21.59 -3.98
N SER A 60 19.38 -22.48 -3.00
CA SER A 60 18.12 -22.62 -2.26
C SER A 60 18.01 -21.52 -1.20
N SER A 61 19.11 -21.22 -0.51
CA SER A 61 19.19 -20.11 0.43
C SER A 61 18.84 -18.78 -0.24
N GLN A 62 19.47 -18.49 -1.38
CA GLN A 62 19.24 -17.26 -2.14
C GLN A 62 17.77 -17.12 -2.60
N ARG A 63 17.15 -18.22 -3.04
CA ARG A 63 15.71 -18.24 -3.38
C ARG A 63 14.81 -17.96 -2.18
N ILE A 64 15.15 -18.44 -1.00
CA ILE A 64 14.39 -18.14 0.24
C ILE A 64 14.52 -16.65 0.58
N HIS A 65 15.73 -16.09 0.49
CA HIS A 65 15.96 -14.66 0.69
C HIS A 65 15.13 -13.79 -0.27
N GLU A 66 15.16 -14.12 -1.56
CA GLU A 66 14.37 -13.44 -2.58
C GLU A 66 12.87 -13.55 -2.33
N ALA A 67 12.38 -14.73 -1.93
CA ALA A 67 10.96 -14.95 -1.66
C ALA A 67 10.47 -14.13 -0.45
N VAL A 68 11.22 -14.11 0.66
CA VAL A 68 10.84 -13.34 1.85
C VAL A 68 10.88 -11.84 1.56
N HIS A 69 11.92 -11.37 0.87
CA HIS A 69 12.03 -9.98 0.47
C HIS A 69 10.92 -9.56 -0.50
N GLY A 70 10.61 -10.40 -1.49
CA GLY A 70 9.50 -10.17 -2.42
C GLY A 70 8.15 -10.10 -1.72
N ALA A 71 7.89 -10.97 -0.75
CA ALA A 71 6.67 -10.94 0.06
C ALA A 71 6.52 -9.62 0.81
N LYS A 72 7.59 -9.14 1.46
CA LYS A 72 7.61 -7.83 2.12
C LYS A 72 7.23 -6.70 1.16
N LEU A 73 7.88 -6.63 -0.01
CA LEU A 73 7.61 -5.58 -1.00
C LEU A 73 6.15 -5.59 -1.47
N MET A 74 5.53 -6.76 -1.60
CA MET A 74 4.10 -6.85 -1.90
C MET A 74 3.23 -6.29 -0.77
N PHE A 75 3.52 -6.58 0.50
CA PHE A 75 2.76 -6.03 1.62
C PHE A 75 2.94 -4.50 1.75
N ASP A 76 4.17 -4.00 1.60
CA ASP A 76 4.46 -2.56 1.62
C ASP A 76 3.73 -1.83 0.48
N SER A 77 3.87 -2.31 -0.76
CA SER A 77 3.21 -1.71 -1.92
C SER A 77 1.68 -1.75 -1.84
N THR A 78 1.12 -2.82 -1.28
CA THR A 78 -0.33 -2.90 -1.08
C THR A 78 -0.80 -1.89 -0.03
N SER A 79 -0.09 -1.79 1.11
CA SER A 79 -0.35 -0.76 2.13
C SER A 79 -0.29 0.66 1.54
N ASP A 80 0.73 0.96 0.74
CA ASP A 80 0.91 2.29 0.13
C ASP A 80 -0.15 2.58 -0.94
N GLY A 81 -0.52 1.57 -1.73
CA GLY A 81 -1.60 1.66 -2.71
C GLY A 81 -2.94 1.97 -2.05
N ILE A 82 -3.25 1.29 -0.95
CA ILE A 82 -4.43 1.55 -0.13
C ILE A 82 -4.43 2.99 0.38
N GLY A 83 -3.34 3.42 1.03
CA GLY A 83 -3.24 4.77 1.57
C GLY A 83 -3.30 5.85 0.48
N THR A 84 -2.88 5.53 -0.74
CA THR A 84 -3.02 6.42 -1.91
C THR A 84 -4.47 6.49 -2.38
N MET A 85 -5.18 5.36 -2.43
CA MET A 85 -6.59 5.32 -2.81
C MET A 85 -7.47 6.05 -1.79
N ALA A 86 -7.25 5.84 -0.50
CA ALA A 86 -7.99 6.54 0.56
C ALA A 86 -7.85 8.06 0.45
N ARG A 87 -6.61 8.56 0.33
CA ARG A 87 -6.34 10.00 0.09
C ARG A 87 -6.94 10.52 -1.22
N GLY A 88 -6.93 9.70 -2.28
CA GLY A 88 -7.54 10.05 -3.56
C GLY A 88 -9.05 10.25 -3.43
N LEU A 89 -9.72 9.36 -2.69
CA LEU A 89 -11.16 9.43 -2.45
C LEU A 89 -11.53 10.67 -1.63
N GLU A 90 -10.82 10.95 -0.54
CA GLU A 90 -11.04 12.15 0.29
C GLU A 90 -10.92 13.45 -0.53
N ASN A 91 -9.88 13.54 -1.38
CA ASN A 91 -9.72 14.69 -2.29
C ASN A 91 -10.85 14.79 -3.33
N MET A 92 -11.34 13.66 -3.84
CA MET A 92 -12.50 13.64 -4.76
C MET A 92 -13.78 14.09 -4.04
N GLU A 93 -14.00 13.66 -2.80
CA GLU A 93 -15.15 14.10 -2.00
C GLU A 93 -15.09 15.61 -1.73
N ASP A 94 -13.93 16.15 -1.33
CA ASP A 94 -13.76 17.58 -1.10
C ASP A 94 -14.01 18.43 -2.36
N THR A 95 -13.52 17.97 -3.51
CA THR A 95 -13.78 18.64 -4.79
C THR A 95 -15.25 18.56 -5.18
N HIS A 96 -15.92 17.43 -4.97
CA HIS A 96 -17.35 17.25 -5.22
C HIS A 96 -18.22 18.09 -4.27
N ILE A 97 -17.89 18.16 -2.97
CA ILE A 97 -18.56 19.02 -1.99
C ILE A 97 -18.41 20.49 -2.39
N THR A 98 -17.21 20.90 -2.81
CA THR A 98 -16.95 22.27 -3.25
C THR A 98 -17.73 22.61 -4.52
N ALA A 99 -17.78 21.70 -5.49
CA ALA A 99 -18.58 21.85 -6.70
C ALA A 99 -20.08 21.92 -6.39
N ALA A 100 -20.57 21.06 -5.51
CA ALA A 100 -21.96 21.05 -5.05
C ALA A 100 -22.32 22.37 -4.35
N ARG A 101 -21.48 22.87 -3.43
CA ARG A 101 -21.68 24.18 -2.77
C ARG A 101 -21.75 25.32 -3.78
N ARG A 102 -20.90 25.31 -4.81
CA ARG A 102 -20.94 26.31 -5.90
C ARG A 102 -22.23 26.24 -6.70
N LEU A 103 -22.72 25.04 -7.01
CA LEU A 103 -24.00 24.82 -7.70
C LEU A 103 -25.19 25.31 -6.86
N THR A 104 -25.23 25.01 -5.57
CA THR A 104 -26.29 25.49 -4.67
C THR A 104 -26.28 27.01 -4.53
N ALA A 105 -25.09 27.61 -4.40
CA ALA A 105 -24.95 29.07 -4.32
C ALA A 105 -25.44 29.77 -5.61
N SER A 106 -25.09 29.23 -6.79
CA SER A 106 -25.54 29.78 -8.08
C SER A 106 -27.02 29.57 -8.37
N THR A 107 -27.64 28.53 -7.80
CA THR A 107 -29.10 28.32 -7.89
C THR A 107 -29.88 29.34 -7.06
N THR A 108 -29.28 29.85 -5.98
CA THR A 108 -29.93 30.82 -5.07
C THR A 108 -29.94 32.25 -5.65
N ASP A 109 -28.99 32.57 -6.54
CA ASP A 109 -28.89 33.90 -7.18
C ASP A 109 -29.84 34.10 -8.38
N THR A 110 -30.52 33.05 -8.86
CA THR A 110 -31.42 33.14 -10.03
C THR A 110 -32.88 33.44 -9.63
N GLY A 111 -33.18 33.63 -8.34
CA GLY A 111 -34.55 33.74 -7.81
C GLY A 111 -35.02 35.12 -7.35
N SER A 112 -34.23 36.20 -7.52
CA SER A 112 -34.62 37.52 -7.01
C SER A 112 -34.30 38.65 -7.99
N THR A 113 -35.20 38.89 -8.94
CA THR A 113 -35.40 40.24 -9.50
C THR A 113 -36.85 40.43 -9.96
N GLY A 114 -37.64 41.17 -9.18
CA GLY A 114 -38.55 42.19 -9.70
C GLY A 114 -40.00 41.79 -10.02
N HIS A 115 -40.84 41.76 -8.99
CA HIS A 115 -42.27 42.11 -9.11
C HIS A 115 -42.36 43.59 -9.57
N GLY A 116 -42.88 43.83 -10.77
CA GLY A 116 -43.07 45.16 -11.33
C GLY A 116 -44.37 45.27 -12.13
N THR A 117 -45.46 45.58 -11.43
CA THR A 117 -46.72 46.05 -11.99
C THR A 117 -46.53 47.33 -12.80
N HIS A 118 -47.00 47.40 -14.05
CA HIS A 118 -47.41 48.67 -14.66
C HIS A 118 -48.47 48.48 -15.76
N LYS A 119 -49.61 49.15 -15.51
CA LYS A 119 -50.69 49.65 -16.37
C LYS A 119 -50.70 49.31 -17.85
#